data_AF-Q74K33-F1
#
_entry.id   AF-Q74K33-F1
#
_cell.length_a   1.000
_cell.length_b   1.000
_cell.length_c   1.000
_cell.angle_alpha   90.00
_cell.angle_beta   90.00
_cell.angle_gamma   90.00
#
_symmetry.space_group_name_H-M   'P 1'
#
loop_
_entity.id
_entity.type
_entity.pdbx_description
1 polymer ?
#
loop_
_entity_poly.entity_id
_entity_poly.type
_entity_poly.pdbx_seq_one_letter_code
_entity_poly.pdbx_strand_id
1 'polypeptide(L)'
;MNKTKRNFWQTRIGFLTILTLCFWAKYMYAAYFDFKLGLSDPYQHFIVWLTPLGTCIIILSLGLYFSKPLVSYIAMLVLDTINTILLFANVIYYRQFSDFLTSKTIQNTGKVSQGLGKSTVALLHPSDIFLWLDLIIIIILLIIKVIKIDPRKYGFKRPFAVSSFGVFMLTLNMFLAETSRPRLLRNTFDRSYVVKYLGLDTYSVYDLLKSAQSNQVKKNANAEDINQVLDFTKKHYAKANPEYFGKAKGKNVIVLHLESFQQFLIGLKVNGQEGYSIS
;
A
#
# COMPACT_ATOMS: atom_id res chain seq x y z
N MET A 1 15.21 -49.61 -11.81
CA MET A 1 14.66 -48.60 -10.86
C MET A 1 14.80 -47.21 -11.50
N ASN A 2 13.87 -46.85 -12.41
CA ASN A 2 13.97 -45.60 -13.18
C ASN A 2 13.45 -44.41 -12.36
N LYS A 3 14.35 -43.73 -11.64
CA LYS A 3 14.12 -42.36 -11.19
C LYS A 3 14.21 -41.44 -12.41
N THR A 4 13.13 -41.30 -13.16
CA THR A 4 12.97 -40.21 -14.12
C THR A 4 13.24 -38.90 -13.38
N LYS A 5 14.30 -38.17 -13.78
CA LYS A 5 14.57 -36.80 -13.32
C LYS A 5 13.31 -35.97 -13.63
N ARG A 6 12.47 -35.75 -12.62
CA ARG A 6 11.22 -35.00 -12.78
C ARG A 6 11.51 -33.51 -12.79
N ASN A 7 10.87 -32.80 -13.71
CA ASN A 7 11.07 -31.38 -13.96
C ASN A 7 10.61 -30.54 -12.74
N PHE A 8 11.50 -29.72 -12.18
CA PHE A 8 11.22 -28.85 -11.01
C PHE A 8 10.00 -27.94 -11.23
N TRP A 9 9.85 -27.45 -12.47
CA TRP A 9 8.75 -26.57 -12.89
C TRP A 9 7.37 -27.23 -12.85
N GLN A 10 7.30 -28.57 -12.81
CA GLN A 10 6.04 -29.32 -12.67
C GLN A 10 5.71 -29.69 -11.22
N THR A 11 6.43 -29.11 -10.25
CA THR A 11 6.17 -29.32 -8.82
C THR A 11 5.34 -28.18 -8.25
N ARG A 12 4.65 -28.38 -7.12
CA ARG A 12 3.92 -27.28 -6.47
C ARG A 12 4.83 -26.11 -6.05
N ILE A 13 6.10 -26.40 -5.73
CA ILE A 13 7.09 -25.36 -5.39
C ILE A 13 7.49 -24.62 -6.66
N GLY A 14 7.73 -25.33 -7.77
CA GLY A 14 7.97 -24.72 -9.07
C GLY A 14 6.81 -23.83 -9.52
N PHE A 15 5.56 -24.25 -9.28
CA PHE A 15 4.38 -23.42 -9.53
C PHE A 15 4.35 -22.15 -8.67
N LEU A 16 4.65 -22.27 -7.37
CA LEU A 16 4.81 -21.10 -6.50
C LEU A 16 5.92 -20.16 -7.03
N THR A 17 7.07 -20.72 -7.45
CA THR A 17 8.16 -19.92 -8.03
C THR A 17 7.73 -19.19 -9.29
N ILE A 18 6.95 -19.83 -10.18
CA ILE A 18 6.40 -19.17 -11.37
C ILE A 18 5.51 -18.00 -10.96
N LEU A 19 4.56 -18.20 -10.04
CA LEU A 19 3.68 -17.13 -9.55
C LEU A 19 4.49 -15.99 -8.91
N THR A 20 5.47 -16.31 -8.07
CA THR A 20 6.35 -15.29 -7.45
C THR A 20 7.11 -14.49 -8.50
N LEU A 21 7.64 -15.12 -9.56
CA LEU A 21 8.35 -14.40 -10.63
C LEU A 21 7.41 -13.54 -11.47
N CYS A 22 6.20 -14.02 -11.76
CA CYS A 22 5.18 -13.25 -12.46
C CYS A 22 4.73 -12.04 -11.64
N PHE A 23 4.45 -12.22 -10.35
CA PHE A 23 4.15 -11.14 -9.43
C PHE A 23 5.31 -10.15 -9.30
N TRP A 24 6.53 -10.65 -9.19
CA TRP A 24 7.73 -9.81 -9.16
C TRP A 24 7.84 -8.94 -10.42
N ALA A 25 7.64 -9.51 -11.61
CA ALA A 25 7.74 -8.77 -12.86
C ALA A 25 6.68 -7.65 -12.98
N LYS A 26 5.42 -7.94 -12.63
CA LYS A 26 4.37 -6.89 -12.63
C LYS A 26 4.60 -5.85 -11.55
N TYR A 27 5.14 -6.24 -10.39
CA TYR A 27 5.48 -5.30 -9.33
C TYR A 27 6.64 -4.38 -9.75
N MET A 28 7.65 -4.91 -10.44
CA MET A 28 8.71 -4.09 -11.05
C MET A 28 8.14 -3.13 -12.09
N TYR A 29 7.23 -3.58 -12.94
CA TYR A 29 6.55 -2.69 -13.88
C TYR A 29 5.86 -1.52 -13.14
N ALA A 30 5.01 -1.84 -12.15
CA ALA A 30 4.33 -0.82 -11.35
C ALA A 30 5.33 0.09 -10.61
N ALA A 31 6.39 -0.45 -10.02
CA ALA A 31 7.37 0.30 -9.24
C ALA A 31 8.18 1.32 -10.05
N TYR A 32 8.39 1.10 -11.35
CA TYR A 32 9.17 1.98 -12.21
C TYR A 32 8.32 2.89 -13.09
N PHE A 33 7.16 2.41 -13.55
CA PHE A 33 6.31 3.16 -14.49
C PHE A 33 5.14 3.87 -13.81
N ASP A 34 4.59 3.31 -12.73
CA ASP A 34 3.40 3.85 -12.06
C ASP A 34 3.73 4.57 -10.76
N PHE A 35 4.51 3.92 -9.90
CA PHE A 35 4.94 4.47 -8.62
C PHE A 35 6.19 5.32 -8.85
N LYS A 36 6.03 6.64 -8.78
CA LYS A 36 7.14 7.60 -8.88
C LYS A 36 7.97 7.59 -7.59
N LEU A 37 8.59 6.45 -7.25
CA LEU A 37 9.28 6.20 -5.98
C LEU A 37 10.58 7.01 -5.78
N GLY A 38 11.00 7.79 -6.78
CA GLY A 38 12.20 8.64 -6.70
C GLY A 38 13.46 7.83 -6.40
N LEU A 39 13.69 6.74 -7.14
CA LEU A 39 14.88 5.91 -7.00
C LEU A 39 16.07 6.66 -7.60
N SER A 40 17.03 7.06 -6.76
CA SER A 40 18.16 7.90 -7.17
C SER A 40 19.51 7.17 -7.12
N ASP A 41 19.60 6.14 -6.29
CA ASP A 41 20.85 5.40 -5.98
C ASP A 41 20.73 3.95 -6.47
N PRO A 42 21.75 3.39 -7.15
CA PRO A 42 21.83 1.97 -7.48
C PRO A 42 21.47 1.03 -6.33
N TYR A 43 21.84 1.37 -5.09
CA TYR A 43 21.51 0.56 -3.92
C TYR A 43 19.99 0.53 -3.64
N GLN A 44 19.29 1.65 -3.88
CA GLN A 44 17.83 1.70 -3.74
C GLN A 44 17.13 0.83 -4.78
N HIS A 45 17.62 0.81 -6.02
CA HIS A 45 17.10 -0.11 -7.05
C HIS A 45 17.27 -1.57 -6.63
N PHE A 46 18.44 -1.93 -6.11
CA PHE A 46 18.68 -3.27 -5.59
C PHE A 46 17.72 -3.65 -4.46
N ILE A 47 17.45 -2.73 -3.53
CA ILE A 47 16.48 -2.96 -2.46
C ILE A 47 15.08 -3.17 -3.03
N VAL A 48 14.62 -2.32 -3.95
CA VAL A 48 13.31 -2.41 -4.60
C VAL A 48 13.10 -3.78 -5.24
N TRP A 49 14.11 -4.33 -5.92
CA TRP A 49 14.01 -5.65 -6.54
C TRP A 49 13.73 -6.77 -5.53
N LEU A 50 14.17 -6.63 -4.29
CA LEU A 50 13.92 -7.61 -3.23
C LEU A 50 12.57 -7.40 -2.52
N THR A 51 12.00 -6.20 -2.59
CA THR A 51 10.82 -5.83 -1.80
C THR A 51 9.60 -6.76 -1.94
N PRO A 52 9.14 -7.15 -3.15
CA PRO A 52 7.95 -7.99 -3.23
C PRO A 52 8.23 -9.44 -2.84
N LEU A 53 9.49 -9.91 -2.90
CA LEU A 53 9.82 -11.33 -2.82
C LEU A 53 9.44 -11.95 -1.49
N GLY A 54 9.86 -11.34 -0.38
CA GLY A 54 9.63 -11.89 0.97
C GLY A 54 8.14 -12.10 1.24
N THR A 55 7.36 -11.03 1.10
CA THR A 55 5.93 -11.06 1.41
C THR A 55 5.12 -11.86 0.38
N CYS A 56 5.45 -11.80 -0.91
CA CYS A 56 4.82 -12.63 -1.94
C CYS A 56 5.04 -14.13 -1.67
N ILE A 57 6.27 -14.55 -1.33
CA ILE A 57 6.57 -15.95 -0.98
C ILE A 57 5.78 -16.37 0.26
N ILE A 58 5.72 -15.53 1.30
CA ILE A 58 4.95 -15.83 2.52
C ILE A 58 3.47 -16.05 2.16
N ILE A 59 2.86 -15.09 1.46
CA ILE A 59 1.44 -15.13 1.06
C ILE A 59 1.17 -16.40 0.24
N LEU A 60 1.91 -16.62 -0.85
CA LEU A 60 1.68 -17.77 -1.73
C LEU A 60 1.98 -19.10 -1.03
N SER A 61 2.92 -19.14 -0.08
CA SER A 61 3.24 -20.36 0.68
C SER A 61 2.07 -20.85 1.53
N LEU A 62 1.12 -19.98 1.91
CA LEU A 62 -0.11 -20.38 2.59
C LEU A 62 -0.91 -21.38 1.75
N GLY A 63 -0.89 -21.24 0.42
CA GLY A 63 -1.51 -22.18 -0.51
C GLY A 63 -0.88 -23.58 -0.50
N LEU A 64 0.38 -23.73 -0.06
CA LEU A 64 1.04 -25.03 0.04
C LEU A 64 0.61 -25.86 1.27
N TYR A 65 0.01 -25.23 2.29
CA TYR A 65 -0.47 -25.94 3.49
C TYR A 65 -1.70 -26.82 3.19
N PHE A 66 -2.41 -26.56 2.09
CA PHE A 66 -3.51 -27.42 1.65
C PHE A 66 -2.99 -28.78 1.14
N SER A 67 -3.35 -29.85 1.84
CA SER A 67 -2.86 -31.21 1.52
C SER A 67 -3.34 -31.71 0.16
N LYS A 68 -4.57 -31.35 -0.23
CA LYS A 68 -5.19 -31.72 -1.53
C LYS A 68 -4.51 -30.95 -2.67
N PRO A 69 -3.98 -31.63 -3.72
CA PRO A 69 -3.29 -30.99 -4.83
C PRO A 69 -4.09 -29.86 -5.50
N LEU A 70 -5.29 -30.16 -5.97
CA LEU A 70 -6.13 -29.19 -6.67
C LEU A 70 -6.42 -27.95 -5.81
N VAL A 71 -6.76 -28.15 -4.54
CA VAL A 71 -7.03 -27.06 -3.58
C VAL A 71 -5.79 -26.19 -3.37
N SER A 72 -4.60 -26.78 -3.32
CA SER A 72 -3.34 -26.04 -3.18
C SER A 72 -3.06 -25.11 -4.36
N TYR A 73 -3.26 -25.59 -5.60
CA TYR A 73 -3.11 -24.75 -6.81
C TYR A 73 -4.16 -23.64 -6.85
N ILE A 74 -5.42 -23.95 -6.56
CA ILE A 74 -6.50 -22.94 -6.51
C ILE A 74 -6.21 -21.90 -5.42
N ALA A 75 -5.78 -22.33 -4.23
CA ALA A 75 -5.46 -21.41 -3.15
C ALA A 75 -4.31 -20.46 -3.53
N MET A 76 -3.23 -20.98 -4.13
CA MET A 76 -2.12 -20.15 -4.63
C MET A 76 -2.59 -19.13 -5.68
N LEU A 77 -3.44 -19.53 -6.62
CA LEU A 77 -4.01 -18.61 -7.62
C LEU A 77 -4.91 -17.54 -7.01
N VAL A 78 -5.76 -17.92 -6.04
CA VAL A 78 -6.63 -16.98 -5.33
C VAL A 78 -5.79 -15.96 -4.57
N LEU A 79 -4.76 -16.41 -3.86
CA LEU A 79 -3.84 -15.54 -3.12
C LEU A 79 -3.08 -14.59 -4.05
N ASP A 80 -2.59 -15.08 -5.19
CA ASP A 80 -1.92 -14.26 -6.21
C ASP A 80 -2.87 -13.24 -6.85
N THR A 81 -4.13 -13.63 -7.08
CA THR A 81 -5.18 -12.76 -7.60
C THR A 81 -5.52 -11.65 -6.60
N ILE A 82 -5.67 -11.99 -5.31
CA ILE A 82 -5.91 -10.99 -4.24
C ILE A 82 -4.74 -10.01 -4.18
N ASN A 83 -3.50 -10.50 -4.28
CA ASN A 83 -2.33 -9.64 -4.28
C ASN A 83 -2.28 -8.75 -5.53
N THR A 84 -2.59 -9.29 -6.70
CA THR A 84 -2.70 -8.51 -7.94
C THR A 84 -3.79 -7.43 -7.88
N ILE A 85 -4.95 -7.72 -7.26
CA ILE A 85 -6.00 -6.73 -6.98
C ILE A 85 -5.46 -5.60 -6.10
N LEU A 86 -4.72 -5.95 -5.04
CA LEU A 86 -4.12 -4.96 -4.13
C LEU A 86 -3.12 -4.05 -4.87
N LEU A 87 -2.27 -4.64 -5.71
CA LEU A 87 -1.33 -3.90 -6.55
C LEU A 87 -2.06 -2.95 -7.51
N PHE A 88 -3.03 -3.46 -8.25
CA PHE A 88 -3.83 -2.68 -9.20
C PHE A 88 -4.58 -1.53 -8.53
N ALA A 89 -5.20 -1.79 -7.37
CA ALA A 89 -5.90 -0.75 -6.61
C ALA A 89 -4.93 0.36 -6.17
N ASN A 90 -3.71 0.01 -5.77
CA ASN A 90 -2.70 1.00 -5.41
C ASN A 90 -2.15 1.76 -6.62
N VAL A 91 -2.02 1.13 -7.79
CA VAL A 91 -1.64 1.84 -9.04
C VAL A 91 -2.63 2.96 -9.35
N ILE A 92 -3.92 2.64 -9.36
CA ILE A 92 -4.96 3.65 -9.64
C ILE A 92 -4.96 4.73 -8.55
N TYR A 93 -4.91 4.33 -7.28
CA TYR A 93 -4.95 5.28 -6.17
C TYR A 93 -3.73 6.21 -6.17
N TYR A 94 -2.54 5.68 -6.47
CA TYR A 94 -1.31 6.45 -6.57
C TYR A 94 -1.33 7.45 -7.72
N ARG A 95 -1.91 7.10 -8.88
CA ARG A 95 -2.07 8.05 -9.99
C ARG A 95 -2.93 9.26 -9.61
N GLN A 96 -3.97 9.05 -8.80
CA GLN A 96 -4.86 10.13 -8.37
C GLN A 96 -4.28 10.98 -7.23
N PHE A 97 -3.68 10.33 -6.23
CA PHE A 97 -3.36 10.97 -4.95
C PHE A 97 -1.85 11.08 -4.67
N SER A 98 -1.01 10.49 -5.52
CA SER A 98 0.44 10.34 -5.30
C SER A 98 0.78 9.73 -3.93
N ASP A 99 -0.11 8.87 -3.42
CA ASP A 99 -0.02 8.21 -2.13
C ASP A 99 -0.54 6.77 -2.25
N PHE A 100 -0.31 5.94 -1.24
CA PHE A 100 -0.71 4.53 -1.19
C PHE A 100 -1.98 4.33 -0.36
N LEU A 101 -2.76 3.30 -0.73
CA LEU A 101 -3.98 2.96 -0.01
C LEU A 101 -3.68 2.60 1.45
N THR A 102 -4.51 3.09 2.36
CA THR A 102 -4.52 2.64 3.75
C THR A 102 -5.74 1.79 4.04
N SER A 103 -5.62 0.92 5.02
CA SER A 103 -6.72 0.17 5.63
C SER A 103 -7.89 1.06 6.04
N LYS A 104 -7.62 2.27 6.55
CA LYS A 104 -8.65 3.25 6.92
C LYS A 104 -9.36 3.80 5.69
N THR A 105 -8.61 4.11 4.63
CA THR A 105 -9.20 4.54 3.34
C THR A 105 -10.13 3.45 2.82
N ILE A 106 -9.66 2.20 2.76
CA ILE A 106 -10.45 1.06 2.27
C ILE A 106 -11.75 0.89 3.08
N GLN A 107 -11.69 0.99 4.41
CA GLN A 107 -12.88 0.91 5.28
C GLN A 107 -13.85 2.08 5.09
N ASN A 108 -13.35 3.25 4.69
CA ASN A 108 -14.17 4.44 4.49
C ASN A 108 -14.69 4.59 3.05
N THR A 109 -14.16 3.85 2.08
CA THR A 109 -14.58 3.92 0.67
C THR A 109 -16.09 3.74 0.48
N GLY A 110 -16.73 2.87 1.26
CA GLY A 110 -18.18 2.66 1.22
C GLY A 110 -19.03 3.88 1.60
N LYS A 111 -18.45 4.88 2.27
CA LYS A 111 -19.14 6.11 2.69
C LYS A 111 -19.01 7.26 1.67
N VAL A 112 -18.13 7.12 0.67
CA VAL A 112 -17.73 8.20 -0.27
C VAL A 112 -18.02 7.82 -1.74
N SER A 113 -18.53 6.61 -2.00
CA SER A 113 -18.54 5.99 -3.34
C SER A 113 -19.43 6.66 -4.40
N GLN A 114 -20.35 7.56 -4.02
CA GLN A 114 -21.32 8.13 -4.97
C GLN A 114 -20.68 9.08 -6.02
N GLY A 115 -19.49 9.64 -5.76
CA GLY A 115 -18.80 10.57 -6.69
C GLY A 115 -17.51 10.05 -7.33
N LEU A 116 -16.87 9.03 -6.74
CA LEU A 116 -15.52 8.59 -7.14
C LEU A 116 -15.51 7.70 -8.39
N GLY A 117 -16.55 6.90 -8.63
CA GLY A 117 -16.52 5.84 -9.66
C GLY A 117 -16.24 6.32 -11.09
N LYS A 118 -16.79 7.47 -11.50
CA LYS A 118 -16.54 8.04 -12.84
C LYS A 118 -15.11 8.57 -12.98
N SER A 119 -14.58 9.22 -11.94
CA SER A 119 -13.19 9.69 -11.90
C SER A 119 -12.20 8.53 -11.86
N THR A 120 -12.52 7.43 -11.19
CA THR A 120 -11.68 6.23 -11.15
C THR A 120 -11.53 5.57 -12.52
N VAL A 121 -12.60 5.49 -13.31
CA VAL A 121 -12.55 4.93 -14.67
C VAL A 121 -11.69 5.78 -15.61
N ALA A 122 -11.69 7.11 -15.44
CA ALA A 122 -10.88 8.01 -16.25
C ALA A 122 -9.35 7.87 -16.02
N LEU A 123 -8.94 7.25 -14.91
CA LEU A 123 -7.54 7.01 -14.55
C LEU A 123 -6.98 5.67 -15.06
N LEU A 124 -7.86 4.83 -15.63
CA LEU A 124 -7.45 3.56 -16.21
C LEU A 124 -6.64 3.81 -17.47
N HIS A 125 -5.47 3.19 -17.54
CA HIS A 125 -4.65 3.18 -18.74
C HIS A 125 -4.73 1.80 -19.41
N PRO A 126 -4.67 1.72 -20.76
CA PRO A 126 -4.64 0.43 -21.45
C PRO A 126 -3.51 -0.50 -21.00
N SER A 127 -2.40 0.08 -20.51
CA SER A 127 -1.26 -0.67 -19.95
C SER A 127 -1.61 -1.44 -18.67
N ASP A 128 -2.71 -1.10 -17.98
CA ASP A 128 -3.11 -1.79 -16.75
C ASP A 128 -3.44 -3.27 -16.98
N ILE A 129 -3.76 -3.65 -18.22
CA ILE A 129 -3.98 -5.05 -18.61
C ILE A 129 -2.74 -5.93 -18.39
N PHE A 130 -1.54 -5.36 -18.44
CA PHE A 130 -0.29 -6.10 -18.21
C PHE A 130 -0.18 -6.64 -16.79
N LEU A 131 -0.84 -6.01 -15.81
CA LEU A 131 -0.87 -6.50 -14.42
C LEU A 131 -1.67 -7.80 -14.28
N TRP A 132 -2.58 -8.07 -15.21
CA TRP A 132 -3.51 -9.22 -15.20
C TRP A 132 -3.13 -10.32 -16.19
N LEU A 133 -2.27 -10.00 -17.16
CA LEU A 133 -1.97 -10.87 -18.30
C LEU A 133 -1.38 -12.22 -17.87
N ASP A 134 -0.49 -12.22 -16.88
CA ASP A 134 0.12 -13.42 -16.34
C ASP A 134 -0.90 -14.36 -15.69
N LEU A 135 -1.85 -13.84 -14.91
CA LEU A 135 -2.92 -14.64 -14.31
C LEU A 135 -3.75 -15.34 -15.38
N ILE A 136 -4.11 -14.61 -16.44
CA ILE A 136 -4.86 -15.16 -17.58
C ILE A 136 -4.05 -16.28 -18.25
N ILE A 137 -2.77 -16.04 -18.54
CA ILE A 137 -1.88 -17.03 -19.16
C ILE A 137 -1.75 -18.27 -18.28
N ILE A 138 -1.50 -18.11 -16.98
CA ILE A 138 -1.31 -19.24 -16.06
C ILE A 138 -2.58 -20.08 -15.94
N ILE A 139 -3.74 -19.44 -15.88
CA ILE A 139 -5.04 -20.13 -15.86
C ILE A 139 -5.23 -20.94 -17.16
N ILE A 140 -4.95 -20.34 -18.32
CA ILE A 140 -5.03 -21.04 -19.61
C ILE A 140 -4.07 -22.24 -19.62
N LEU A 141 -2.81 -22.07 -19.22
CA LEU A 141 -1.79 -23.13 -19.18
C LEU A 141 -2.18 -24.30 -18.26
N LEU A 142 -2.94 -24.05 -17.20
CA LEU A 142 -3.52 -25.08 -16.34
C LEU A 142 -4.69 -25.81 -17.01
N ILE A 143 -5.59 -25.08 -17.69
CA ILE A 143 -6.74 -25.66 -18.41
C ILE A 143 -6.27 -26.58 -19.53
N ILE A 144 -5.31 -26.14 -20.34
CA ILE A 144 -4.73 -26.94 -21.44
C ILE A 144 -3.74 -28.01 -20.95
N LYS A 145 -3.56 -28.16 -19.63
CA LYS A 145 -2.70 -29.16 -18.97
C LYS A 145 -1.22 -29.13 -19.37
N VAL A 146 -0.73 -27.98 -19.84
CA VAL A 146 0.71 -27.73 -20.01
C VAL A 146 1.38 -27.69 -18.63
N ILE A 147 0.75 -26.98 -17.68
CA ILE A 147 1.09 -27.09 -16.25
C ILE A 147 0.29 -28.26 -15.67
N LYS A 148 1.00 -29.33 -15.30
CA LYS A 148 0.38 -30.53 -14.71
C LYS A 148 0.28 -30.37 -13.19
N ILE A 149 -0.89 -30.72 -12.64
CA ILE A 149 -1.10 -30.73 -11.19
C ILE A 149 -0.27 -31.87 -10.58
N ASP A 150 0.66 -31.51 -9.71
CA ASP A 150 1.49 -32.47 -8.99
C ASP A 150 0.64 -33.26 -7.96
N PRO A 151 0.45 -34.58 -8.13
CA PRO A 151 -0.42 -35.38 -7.26
C PRO A 151 0.17 -35.58 -5.85
N ARG A 152 1.44 -35.23 -5.61
CA ARG A 152 2.10 -35.43 -4.32
C ARG A 152 1.37 -34.68 -3.22
N LYS A 153 1.08 -35.35 -2.11
CA LYS A 153 0.66 -34.68 -0.87
C LYS A 153 1.89 -34.09 -0.20
N TYR A 154 1.83 -32.82 0.16
CA TYR A 154 2.88 -32.19 0.97
C TYR A 154 2.48 -32.28 2.44
N GLY A 155 3.40 -32.78 3.28
CA GLY A 155 3.29 -32.63 4.73
C GLY A 155 3.80 -31.26 5.17
N PHE A 156 3.58 -30.91 6.44
CA PHE A 156 3.86 -29.59 7.03
C PHE A 156 5.29 -29.08 6.82
N LYS A 157 6.29 -29.97 6.74
CA LYS A 157 7.71 -29.60 6.63
C LYS A 157 8.04 -28.76 5.39
N ARG A 158 7.45 -29.06 4.22
CA ARG A 158 7.76 -28.34 2.97
C ARG A 158 7.15 -26.94 2.92
N PRO A 159 5.84 -26.76 3.17
CA PRO A 159 5.24 -25.43 3.30
C PRO A 159 5.99 -24.59 4.34
N PHE A 160 6.30 -25.16 5.51
CA PHE A 160 7.03 -24.47 6.57
C PHE A 160 8.42 -23.98 6.13
N ALA A 161 9.17 -24.81 5.40
CA ALA A 161 10.47 -24.39 4.85
C ALA A 161 10.34 -23.23 3.85
N VAL A 162 9.32 -23.24 2.99
CA VAL A 162 9.06 -22.14 2.04
C VAL A 162 8.62 -20.87 2.77
N SER A 163 7.73 -20.99 3.77
CA SER A 163 7.33 -19.85 4.60
C SER A 163 8.53 -19.24 5.34
N SER A 164 9.39 -20.09 5.91
CA SER A 164 10.62 -19.65 6.61
C SER A 164 11.59 -18.94 5.66
N PHE A 165 11.71 -19.41 4.42
CA PHE A 165 12.50 -18.74 3.39
C PHE A 165 11.91 -17.37 3.02
N GLY A 166 10.58 -17.25 2.93
CA GLY A 166 9.91 -15.96 2.75
C GLY A 166 10.17 -14.99 3.90
N VAL A 167 10.12 -15.47 5.15
CA VAL A 167 10.46 -14.67 6.35
C VAL A 167 11.92 -14.23 6.34
N PHE A 168 12.83 -15.12 5.95
CA PHE A 168 14.24 -14.78 5.77
C PHE A 168 14.42 -13.66 4.72
N MET A 169 13.78 -13.79 3.55
CA MET A 169 13.83 -12.78 2.49
C MET A 169 13.25 -11.44 2.93
N LEU A 170 12.13 -11.45 3.65
CA LEU A 170 11.55 -10.24 4.22
C LEU A 170 12.49 -9.58 5.24
N THR A 171 13.09 -10.38 6.13
CA THR A 171 14.04 -9.88 7.14
C THR A 171 15.30 -9.31 6.49
N LEU A 172 15.81 -9.96 5.45
CA LEU A 172 16.93 -9.47 4.65
C LEU A 172 16.60 -8.13 3.98
N ASN A 173 15.42 -8.02 3.36
CA ASN A 173 14.97 -6.77 2.77
C ASN A 173 14.86 -5.64 3.83
N MET A 174 14.27 -5.92 5.00
CA MET A 174 14.20 -4.95 6.10
C MET A 174 15.59 -4.52 6.60
N PHE A 175 16.53 -5.46 6.69
CA PHE A 175 17.90 -5.16 7.09
C PHE A 175 18.60 -4.22 6.10
N LEU A 176 18.48 -4.50 4.79
CA LEU A 176 19.03 -3.64 3.73
C LEU A 176 18.33 -2.27 3.65
N ALA A 177 17.03 -2.23 3.96
CA ALA A 177 16.29 -0.99 4.06
C ALA A 177 16.82 -0.10 5.20
N GLU A 178 17.12 -0.69 6.36
CA GLU A 178 17.61 0.04 7.54
C GLU A 178 19.05 0.58 7.34
N THR A 179 19.90 -0.14 6.59
CA THR A 179 21.25 0.36 6.23
C THR A 179 21.19 1.53 5.26
N SER A 180 20.23 1.55 4.34
CA SER A 180 20.03 2.69 3.41
C SER A 180 19.36 3.89 4.08
N ARG A 181 18.32 3.64 4.90
CA ARG A 181 17.56 4.68 5.58
C ARG A 181 17.30 4.28 7.04
N PRO A 182 18.19 4.68 7.96
CA PRO A 182 18.01 4.40 9.38
C PRO A 182 16.68 4.96 9.89
N ARG A 183 16.02 4.20 10.77
CA ARG A 183 14.74 4.54 11.42
C ARG A 183 13.56 4.67 10.46
N LEU A 184 13.59 3.95 9.34
CA LEU A 184 12.52 3.96 8.32
C LEU A 184 11.12 3.77 8.93
N LEU A 185 10.97 2.78 9.82
CA LEU A 185 9.70 2.45 10.45
C LEU A 185 9.32 3.33 11.65
N ARG A 186 10.26 4.13 12.19
CA ARG A 186 9.98 5.09 13.26
C ARG A 186 9.53 6.44 12.71
N ASN A 187 10.06 6.84 11.56
CA ASN A 187 9.76 8.12 10.91
C ASN A 187 8.82 7.94 9.70
N THR A 188 7.69 7.25 9.90
CA THR A 188 6.74 6.83 8.85
C THR A 188 5.81 7.95 8.34
N PHE A 189 6.27 9.20 8.30
CA PHE A 189 5.42 10.30 7.81
C PHE A 189 5.12 10.20 6.31
N ASP A 190 6.01 9.53 5.57
CA ASP A 190 5.88 9.36 4.14
C ASP A 190 5.79 7.86 3.78
N ARG A 191 4.58 7.46 3.36
CA ARG A 191 4.23 6.08 2.97
C ARG A 191 4.99 5.65 1.72
N SER A 192 5.31 6.59 0.83
CA SER A 192 6.08 6.32 -0.38
C SER A 192 7.45 5.76 -0.06
N TYR A 193 8.09 6.24 1.01
CA TYR A 193 9.36 5.66 1.48
C TYR A 193 9.19 4.26 2.05
N VAL A 194 8.10 3.96 2.75
CA VAL A 194 7.88 2.59 3.24
C VAL A 194 7.72 1.63 2.08
N VAL A 195 6.90 1.99 1.08
CA VAL A 195 6.69 1.15 -0.11
C VAL A 195 7.98 1.01 -0.93
N LYS A 196 8.74 2.09 -1.09
CA LYS A 196 10.05 2.09 -1.77
C LYS A 196 11.01 1.06 -1.18
N TYR A 197 11.06 0.97 0.15
CA TYR A 197 12.07 0.16 0.83
C TYR A 197 11.60 -1.24 1.25
N LEU A 198 10.29 -1.42 1.52
CA LEU A 198 9.72 -2.67 2.04
C LEU A 198 8.72 -3.33 1.08
N GLY A 199 8.26 -2.61 0.07
CA GLY A 199 7.27 -3.09 -0.87
C GLY A 199 5.83 -2.83 -0.44
N LEU A 200 4.94 -2.86 -1.43
CA LEU A 200 3.52 -2.58 -1.23
C LEU A 200 2.85 -3.58 -0.27
N ASP A 201 3.15 -4.87 -0.43
CA ASP A 201 2.51 -5.92 0.35
C ASP A 201 2.88 -5.80 1.83
N THR A 202 4.17 -5.59 2.10
CA THR A 202 4.70 -5.38 3.45
C THR A 202 4.12 -4.12 4.08
N TYR A 203 4.06 -3.03 3.31
CA TYR A 203 3.43 -1.79 3.74
C TYR A 203 1.94 -1.99 4.08
N SER A 204 1.20 -2.73 3.26
CA SER A 204 -0.23 -2.96 3.45
C SER A 204 -0.49 -3.75 4.74
N VAL A 205 0.33 -4.77 5.02
CA VAL A 205 0.28 -5.52 6.29
C VAL A 205 0.65 -4.62 7.47
N TYR A 206 1.71 -3.81 7.34
CA TYR A 206 2.11 -2.85 8.38
C TYR A 206 1.00 -1.84 8.69
N ASP A 207 0.37 -1.27 7.67
CA ASP A 207 -0.71 -0.30 7.84
C ASP A 207 -1.94 -0.94 8.51
N LEU A 208 -2.31 -2.16 8.11
CA LEU A 208 -3.40 -2.91 8.75
C LEU A 208 -3.15 -3.11 10.26
N LEU A 209 -1.94 -3.54 10.65
CA LEU A 209 -1.58 -3.74 12.06
C LEU A 209 -1.58 -2.44 12.85
N LYS A 210 -0.98 -1.37 12.29
CA LYS A 210 -0.94 -0.04 12.92
C LYS A 210 -2.34 0.56 13.07
N SER A 211 -3.20 0.35 12.09
CA SER A 211 -4.59 0.80 12.10
C SER A 211 -5.40 0.07 13.17
N ALA A 212 -5.23 -1.25 13.30
CA ALA A 212 -5.84 -2.03 14.37
C ALA A 212 -5.39 -1.55 15.76
N GLN A 213 -4.09 -1.33 15.95
CA GLN A 213 -3.53 -0.80 17.20
C GLN A 213 -4.10 0.60 17.52
N SER A 214 -4.16 1.50 16.53
CA SER A 214 -4.75 2.84 16.67
C SER A 214 -6.21 2.79 17.08
N ASN A 215 -6.99 1.84 16.55
CA ASN A 215 -8.39 1.66 16.92
C ASN A 215 -8.54 1.13 18.35
N GLN A 216 -7.64 0.26 18.82
CA GLN A 216 -7.62 -0.20 20.21
C GLN A 216 -7.30 0.93 21.19
N VAL A 217 -6.27 1.74 20.91
CA VAL A 217 -5.92 2.90 21.74
C VAL A 217 -7.08 3.89 21.84
N LYS A 218 -7.78 4.18 20.73
CA LYS A 218 -8.96 5.06 20.75
C LYS A 218 -10.12 4.51 21.58
N LYS A 219 -10.33 3.19 21.58
CA LYS A 219 -11.36 2.55 22.41
C LYS A 219 -11.02 2.61 23.90
N ASN A 220 -9.74 2.59 24.24
CA ASN A 220 -9.24 2.64 25.61
C ASN A 220 -8.96 4.06 26.11
N ALA A 221 -9.23 5.10 25.31
CA ALA A 221 -9.07 6.49 25.73
C ALA A 221 -10.11 6.79 26.82
N ASN A 222 -9.64 7.14 28.01
CA ASN A 222 -10.48 7.35 29.18
C ASN A 222 -11.12 8.74 29.15
N ALA A 223 -12.34 8.85 29.66
CA ALA A 223 -13.04 10.14 29.82
C ALA A 223 -12.24 11.15 30.68
N GLU A 224 -11.31 10.68 31.52
CA GLU A 224 -10.41 11.52 32.31
C GLU A 224 -9.44 12.35 31.46
N ASP A 225 -9.01 11.85 30.29
CA ASP A 225 -8.14 12.61 29.38
C ASP A 225 -8.87 13.83 28.80
N ILE A 226 -10.19 13.75 28.66
CA ILE A 226 -11.05 14.85 28.21
C ILE A 226 -11.12 15.96 29.28
N ASN A 227 -11.05 15.61 30.56
CA ASN A 227 -11.09 16.59 31.64
C ASN A 227 -9.87 17.52 31.61
N GLN A 228 -8.68 17.01 31.30
CA GLN A 228 -7.48 17.84 31.16
C GLN A 228 -7.60 18.85 30.01
N VAL A 229 -8.20 18.42 28.89
CA VAL A 229 -8.47 19.31 27.75
C VAL A 229 -9.50 20.37 28.14
N LEU A 230 -10.59 19.98 28.80
CA LEU A 230 -11.63 20.89 29.31
C LEU A 230 -11.06 21.93 30.27
N ASP A 231 -10.22 21.51 31.21
CA ASP A 231 -9.61 22.40 32.20
C ASP A 231 -8.62 23.35 31.52
N PHE A 232 -7.83 22.87 30.56
CA PHE A 232 -6.98 23.73 29.73
C PHE A 232 -7.80 24.76 28.96
N THR A 233 -8.88 24.36 28.30
CA THR A 233 -9.76 25.27 27.55
C THR A 233 -10.42 26.31 28.46
N LYS A 234 -10.90 25.90 29.64
CA LYS A 234 -11.48 26.82 30.64
C LYS A 234 -10.46 27.81 31.16
N LYS A 235 -9.23 27.35 31.46
CA LYS A 235 -8.15 28.21 31.99
C LYS A 235 -7.66 29.24 30.96
N HIS A 236 -7.68 28.90 29.67
CA HIS A 236 -7.25 29.79 28.58
C HIS A 236 -8.40 30.51 27.88
N TYR A 237 -9.61 30.48 28.47
CA TYR A 237 -10.75 31.20 27.92
C TYR A 237 -10.52 32.72 28.01
N ALA A 238 -10.48 33.39 26.85
CA ALA A 238 -10.48 34.84 26.78
C ALA A 238 -11.92 35.36 26.88
N LYS A 239 -12.20 36.19 27.90
CA LYS A 239 -13.50 36.88 28.02
C LYS A 239 -13.72 37.76 26.78
N ALA A 240 -14.97 37.83 26.34
CA ALA A 240 -15.33 38.65 25.20
C ALA A 240 -15.04 40.14 25.46
N ASN A 241 -14.47 40.83 24.47
CA ASN A 241 -14.29 42.28 24.53
C ASN A 241 -15.67 42.97 24.43
N PRO A 242 -16.09 43.76 25.45
CA PRO A 242 -17.38 44.45 25.45
C PRO A 242 -17.63 45.32 24.20
N GLU A 243 -16.57 45.87 23.61
CA GLU A 243 -16.66 46.72 22.43
C GLU A 243 -17.10 45.94 21.18
N TYR A 244 -16.70 44.67 21.04
CA TYR A 244 -16.96 43.86 19.83
C TYR A 244 -18.04 42.79 20.05
N PHE A 245 -18.34 42.44 21.30
CA PHE A 245 -19.26 41.37 21.62
C PHE A 245 -20.68 41.67 21.11
N GLY A 246 -21.22 40.77 20.28
CA GLY A 246 -22.59 40.85 19.79
C GLY A 246 -22.86 41.88 18.68
N LYS A 247 -21.87 42.70 18.26
CA LYS A 247 -22.04 43.73 17.21
C LYS A 247 -22.55 43.19 15.86
N ALA A 248 -22.26 41.93 15.54
CA ALA A 248 -22.67 41.27 14.30
C ALA A 248 -23.79 40.23 14.49
N LYS A 249 -24.49 40.22 15.63
CA LYS A 249 -25.59 39.27 15.88
C LYS A 249 -26.68 39.42 14.81
N GLY A 250 -27.06 38.30 14.18
CA GLY A 250 -28.11 38.25 13.15
C GLY A 250 -27.66 38.68 11.75
N LYS A 251 -26.38 38.99 11.54
CA LYS A 251 -25.83 39.26 10.20
C LYS A 251 -25.36 37.97 9.53
N ASN A 252 -25.36 37.97 8.19
CA ASN A 252 -24.76 36.90 7.40
C ASN A 252 -23.24 36.90 7.58
N VAL A 253 -22.64 35.71 7.64
CA VAL A 253 -21.19 35.52 7.72
C VAL A 253 -20.70 35.01 6.37
N ILE A 254 -19.76 35.75 5.76
CA ILE A 254 -19.07 35.34 4.53
C ILE A 254 -17.61 35.13 4.88
N VAL A 255 -17.10 33.92 4.64
CA VAL A 255 -15.69 33.56 4.86
C VAL A 255 -15.05 33.33 3.50
N LEU A 256 -14.00 34.09 3.19
CA LEU A 256 -13.21 33.93 1.97
C LEU A 256 -11.92 33.19 2.30
N HIS A 257 -11.78 31.98 1.77
CA HIS A 257 -10.54 31.22 1.86
C HIS A 257 -9.65 31.59 0.66
N LEU A 258 -8.50 32.18 0.94
CA LEU A 258 -7.50 32.52 -0.07
C LEU A 258 -6.43 31.42 -0.09
N GLU A 259 -6.51 30.51 -1.06
CA GLU A 259 -5.58 29.40 -1.19
C GLU A 259 -4.16 29.90 -1.49
N SER A 260 -3.16 29.35 -0.76
CA SER A 260 -1.74 29.70 -0.90
C SER A 260 -1.39 31.19 -0.70
N PHE A 261 -2.31 31.99 -0.16
CA PHE A 261 -2.07 33.41 0.08
C PHE A 261 -1.18 33.62 1.30
N GLN A 262 -0.12 34.41 1.14
CA GLN A 262 0.83 34.74 2.19
C GLN A 262 0.79 36.25 2.48
N GLN A 263 0.84 36.62 3.77
CA GLN A 263 0.70 38.00 4.22
C GLN A 263 1.74 38.98 3.62
N PHE A 264 2.97 38.52 3.32
CA PHE A 264 4.01 39.38 2.76
C PHE A 264 3.73 39.86 1.34
N LEU A 265 2.81 39.20 0.63
CA LEU A 265 2.39 39.65 -0.68
C LEU A 265 1.66 41.01 -0.53
N ILE A 266 1.18 41.39 0.68
CA ILE A 266 0.50 42.66 0.93
C ILE A 266 1.49 43.80 0.87
N GLY A 267 1.29 44.65 -0.16
CA GLY A 267 2.20 45.74 -0.48
C GLY A 267 3.48 45.28 -1.19
N LEU A 268 3.58 44.01 -1.59
CA LEU A 268 4.70 43.55 -2.42
C LEU A 268 4.62 44.22 -3.79
N LYS A 269 5.73 44.82 -4.23
CA LYS A 269 5.89 45.31 -5.60
C LYS A 269 7.00 44.54 -6.30
N VAL A 270 6.67 43.91 -7.42
CA VAL A 270 7.64 43.24 -8.29
C VAL A 270 7.74 44.06 -9.56
N ASN A 271 8.93 44.55 -9.89
CA ASN A 271 9.19 45.40 -11.06
C ASN A 271 8.24 46.61 -11.18
N GLY A 272 7.85 47.21 -10.04
CA GLY A 272 6.98 48.39 -9.99
C GLY A 272 5.48 48.09 -10.10
N GLN A 273 5.07 46.83 -10.31
CA GLN A 273 3.67 46.40 -10.29
C GLN A 273 3.33 45.70 -8.96
N GLU A 274 2.11 45.89 -8.47
CA GLU A 274 1.64 45.23 -7.25
C GLU A 274 1.55 43.71 -7.48
N GLY A 275 2.18 42.94 -6.60
CA GLY A 275 2.30 41.48 -6.69
C GLY A 275 1.00 40.70 -6.46
N TYR A 276 -0.15 41.37 -6.43
CA TYR A 276 -1.49 40.79 -6.27
C TYR A 276 -2.35 40.94 -7.50
N SER A 277 -1.77 40.84 -8.70
CA SER A 277 -2.59 40.60 -9.88
C SER A 277 -3.16 39.18 -9.79
N ILE A 278 -4.41 39.07 -9.35
CA ILE A 278 -5.21 37.84 -9.42
C ILE A 278 -5.43 37.58 -10.92
N SER A 279 -4.74 36.59 -11.48
CA SER A 279 -5.02 36.01 -12.80
C SER A 279 -5.56 34.60 -12.60
#